data_AF-A0A936HC86-F1
#
_entry.id   AF-A0A936HC86-F1
#
_cell.length_a   1.000
_cell.length_b   1.000
_cell.length_c   1.000
_cell.angle_alpha   90.00
_cell.angle_beta   90.00
_cell.angle_gamma   90.00
#
_symmetry.space_group_name_H-M   'P 1'
#
loop_
_entity.id
_entity.type
_entity.pdbx_description
1 polymer ?
#
loop_
_entity_poly.entity_id
_entity_poly.type
_entity_poly.pdbx_seq_one_letter_code
_entity_poly.pdbx_strand_id
1 'polypeptide(L)'
;MSAITIEINAAQLADVRERLAHIKNGTERAMARALNRTASKAKTAASRAVRDQVNLSAAYVRQNLKGPADGWAFKATIGRLSARLSTPKRGILLRNFVTNAVPPGPGRPPVPIRVKVKAAGATEVLSSGFYIRTKTSNAITPAVSNDVLRSLGMKQKLDSGPYTVLHGPSLSQVFTDVKDDISDGMSALLAANLQHEMEWLLNKYPPPGDDGASEG
;
A
#
# COMPACT_ATOMS: atom_id res chain seq x y z
N MET A 1 -4.88 0.16 12.13
CA MET A 1 -4.10 -0.39 11.00
C MET A 1 -5.15 -0.90 10.04
N SER A 2 -5.13 -0.47 8.79
CA SER A 2 -6.11 -0.93 7.80
C SER A 2 -5.53 -2.14 7.09
N ALA A 3 -6.28 -3.25 7.07
CA ALA A 3 -5.85 -4.52 6.49
C ALA A 3 -6.90 -5.00 5.49
N ILE A 4 -6.45 -5.73 4.47
CA ILE A 4 -7.31 -6.48 3.55
C ILE A 4 -7.37 -7.91 4.09
N THR A 5 -8.57 -8.40 4.36
CA THR A 5 -8.82 -9.79 4.76
C THR A 5 -9.38 -10.54 3.56
N ILE A 6 -8.84 -11.72 3.26
CA ILE A 6 -9.30 -12.56 2.15
C ILE A 6 -9.66 -13.92 2.74
N GLU A 7 -10.87 -14.40 2.46
CA GLU A 7 -11.37 -15.69 2.92
C GLU A 7 -11.12 -16.78 1.87
N ILE A 8 -10.86 -18.00 2.34
CA ILE A 8 -10.61 -19.18 1.49
C ILE A 8 -11.77 -20.16 1.65
N ASN A 9 -12.25 -20.71 0.55
CA ASN A 9 -13.29 -21.73 0.56
C ASN A 9 -12.74 -23.06 1.14
N ALA A 10 -13.43 -23.61 2.15
CA ALA A 10 -13.04 -24.85 2.82
C ALA A 10 -12.95 -26.07 1.88
N ALA A 11 -13.81 -26.15 0.86
CA ALA A 11 -13.80 -27.25 -0.11
C ALA A 11 -12.55 -27.23 -0.99
N GLN A 12 -12.13 -26.03 -1.44
CA GLN A 12 -10.90 -25.86 -2.21
C GLN A 12 -9.66 -26.23 -1.39
N LEU A 13 -9.68 -25.93 -0.09
CA LEU A 13 -8.59 -26.29 0.80
C LEU A 13 -8.46 -27.81 1.00
N ALA A 14 -9.58 -28.53 1.04
CA ALA A 14 -9.58 -29.99 1.15
C ALA A 14 -8.97 -30.66 -0.09
N ASP A 15 -9.41 -30.26 -1.29
CA ASP A 15 -8.89 -30.78 -2.56
C ASP A 15 -7.37 -30.53 -2.71
N VAL A 16 -6.91 -29.32 -2.35
CA VAL A 16 -5.48 -28.98 -2.37
C VAL A 16 -4.67 -29.85 -1.39
N ARG A 17 -5.23 -30.15 -0.21
CA ARG A 17 -4.56 -31.01 0.78
C ARG A 17 -4.41 -32.43 0.30
N GLU A 18 -5.46 -32.99 -0.29
CA GLU A 18 -5.45 -34.35 -0.83
C GLU A 18 -4.44 -34.47 -1.96
N ARG A 19 -4.51 -33.59 -2.96
CA ARG A 19 -3.65 -33.62 -4.15
C ARG A 19 -2.18 -33.36 -3.84
N LEU A 20 -1.88 -32.60 -2.79
CA LEU A 20 -0.50 -32.25 -2.44
C LEU A 20 0.04 -33.04 -1.23
N ALA A 21 -0.68 -34.07 -0.78
CA ALA A 21 -0.32 -34.86 0.41
C ALA A 21 1.06 -35.53 0.29
N HIS A 22 1.46 -35.93 -0.93
CA HIS A 22 2.77 -36.54 -1.21
C HIS A 22 3.92 -35.52 -1.19
N ILE A 23 3.62 -34.22 -1.20
CA ILE A 23 4.62 -33.15 -1.19
C ILE A 23 4.74 -32.61 0.24
N LYS A 24 5.95 -32.69 0.81
CA LYS A 24 6.23 -32.08 2.12
C LYS A 24 5.88 -30.60 2.13
N ASN A 25 4.94 -30.23 3.01
CA ASN A 25 4.37 -28.88 3.13
C ASN A 25 3.77 -28.35 1.81
N GLY A 26 3.27 -29.23 0.94
CA GLY A 26 2.77 -28.88 -0.39
C GLY A 26 1.65 -27.85 -0.34
N THR A 27 0.64 -28.12 0.49
CA THR A 27 -0.50 -27.24 0.76
C THR A 27 -0.06 -25.86 1.23
N GLU A 28 0.77 -25.79 2.27
CA GLU A 28 1.23 -24.54 2.87
C GLU A 28 2.10 -23.75 1.89
N ARG A 29 2.91 -24.44 1.06
CA ARG A 29 3.70 -23.81 0.00
C ARG A 29 2.81 -23.22 -1.09
N ALA A 30 1.81 -23.97 -1.55
CA ALA A 30 0.84 -23.49 -2.54
C ALA A 30 0.11 -22.24 -2.01
N MET A 31 -0.43 -22.34 -0.80
CA MET A 31 -1.14 -21.26 -0.14
C MET A 31 -0.27 -20.03 0.09
N ALA A 32 0.94 -20.18 0.65
CA ALA A 32 1.83 -19.05 0.89
C ALA A 32 2.18 -18.32 -0.42
N ARG A 33 2.40 -19.06 -1.51
CA ARG A 33 2.70 -18.45 -2.82
C ARG A 33 1.47 -17.77 -3.42
N ALA A 34 0.31 -18.40 -3.37
CA ALA A 34 -0.94 -17.84 -3.84
C ALA A 34 -1.30 -16.55 -3.10
N LEU A 35 -1.16 -16.54 -1.77
CA LEU A 35 -1.35 -15.35 -0.92
C LEU A 35 -0.38 -14.22 -1.29
N ASN A 36 0.90 -14.54 -1.49
CA ASN A 36 1.90 -13.54 -1.86
C ASN A 36 1.66 -12.94 -3.25
N ARG A 37 1.23 -13.75 -4.22
CA ARG A 37 0.83 -13.28 -5.56
C ARG A 37 -0.40 -12.39 -5.49
N THR A 38 -1.41 -12.81 -4.73
CA THR A 38 -2.65 -12.05 -4.52
C THR A 38 -2.36 -10.72 -3.85
N ALA A 39 -1.60 -10.70 -2.75
CA ALA A 39 -1.20 -9.47 -2.06
C ALA A 39 -0.34 -8.55 -2.93
N SER A 40 0.49 -9.08 -3.83
CA SER A 40 1.26 -8.27 -4.79
C SER A 40 0.37 -7.59 -5.84
N LYS A 41 -0.65 -8.29 -6.32
CA LYS A 41 -1.69 -7.71 -7.20
C LYS A 41 -2.55 -6.70 -6.44
N ALA A 42 -2.99 -7.01 -5.23
CA ALA A 42 -3.72 -6.08 -4.34
C ALA A 42 -2.92 -4.80 -4.09
N LYS A 43 -1.61 -4.90 -3.82
CA LYS A 43 -0.71 -3.73 -3.68
C LYS A 43 -0.73 -2.85 -4.92
N THR A 44 -0.74 -3.46 -6.10
CA THR A 44 -0.75 -2.74 -7.38
C THR A 44 -2.09 -2.05 -7.62
N ALA A 45 -3.20 -2.73 -7.36
CA ALA A 45 -4.55 -2.17 -7.43
C ALA A 45 -4.70 -0.99 -6.44
N ALA A 46 -4.33 -1.19 -5.17
CA ALA A 46 -4.32 -0.15 -4.15
C ALA A 46 -3.49 1.06 -4.54
N SER A 47 -2.30 0.84 -5.09
CA SER A 47 -1.44 1.94 -5.54
C SER A 47 -2.03 2.73 -6.70
N ARG A 48 -2.91 2.14 -7.52
CA ARG A 48 -3.65 2.84 -8.58
C ARG A 48 -4.82 3.61 -7.98
N ALA A 49 -5.70 2.93 -7.25
CA ALA A 49 -6.88 3.52 -6.63
C ALA A 49 -6.56 4.72 -5.72
N VAL A 50 -5.49 4.63 -4.91
CA VAL A 50 -5.01 5.77 -4.11
C VAL A 50 -4.67 6.97 -4.99
N ARG A 51 -3.98 6.77 -6.11
CA ARG A 51 -3.56 7.86 -7.00
C ARG A 51 -4.71 8.45 -7.81
N ASP A 52 -5.80 7.72 -7.96
CA ASP A 52 -7.02 8.22 -8.58
C ASP A 52 -7.75 9.19 -7.63
N GLN A 53 -7.55 9.05 -6.31
CA GLN A 53 -8.09 9.99 -5.31
C GLN A 53 -7.15 11.17 -5.02
N VAL A 54 -5.84 10.91 -4.88
CA VAL A 54 -4.85 11.93 -4.49
C VAL A 54 -3.72 12.08 -5.51
N ASN A 55 -3.27 13.32 -5.70
CA ASN A 55 -2.23 13.67 -6.65
C ASN A 55 -0.83 13.35 -6.08
N LEU A 56 -0.52 12.06 -5.97
CA LEU A 56 0.78 11.54 -5.55
C LEU A 56 1.47 10.79 -6.67
N SER A 57 2.81 10.85 -6.69
CA SER A 57 3.58 10.07 -7.65
C SER A 57 3.48 8.56 -7.37
N ALA A 58 3.55 7.76 -8.42
CA ALA A 58 3.57 6.30 -8.32
C ALA A 58 4.75 5.80 -7.46
N ALA A 59 5.92 6.42 -7.60
CA ALA A 59 7.10 6.11 -6.80
C ALA A 59 6.85 6.33 -5.30
N TYR A 60 6.25 7.47 -4.93
CA TYR A 60 5.96 7.78 -3.54
C TYR A 60 4.98 6.77 -2.92
N VAL A 61 3.87 6.48 -3.61
CA VAL A 61 2.87 5.53 -3.12
C VAL A 61 3.47 4.13 -3.00
N ARG A 62 4.23 3.66 -4.00
CA ARG A 62 4.87 2.34 -3.99
C ARG A 62 5.87 2.17 -2.86
N GLN A 63 6.65 3.21 -2.54
CA GLN A 63 7.63 3.19 -1.47
C GLN A 63 6.97 3.12 -0.08
N ASN A 64 5.83 3.78 0.08
CA ASN A 64 5.13 3.93 1.37
C ASN A 64 4.04 2.88 1.60
N LEU A 65 3.47 2.29 0.54
CA LEU A 65 2.60 1.13 0.64
C LEU A 65 3.47 -0.13 0.74
N LYS A 66 3.56 -0.71 1.93
CA LYS A 66 4.34 -1.92 2.19
C LYS A 66 3.53 -3.16 1.88
N GLY A 67 4.17 -4.17 1.31
CA GLY A 67 3.56 -5.48 0.99
C GLY A 67 4.59 -6.62 1.00
N PRO A 68 4.30 -7.77 0.36
CA PRO A 68 5.09 -8.99 0.51
C PRO A 68 6.58 -8.86 0.13
N ALA A 69 6.91 -7.94 -0.79
CA ALA A 69 8.29 -7.67 -1.21
C ALA A 69 9.09 -6.84 -0.19
N ASP A 70 8.42 -6.17 0.76
CA ASP A 70 9.05 -5.25 1.72
C ASP A 70 9.53 -5.93 3.02
N GLY A 71 9.40 -7.26 3.12
CA GLY A 71 9.97 -8.04 4.23
C GLY A 71 9.09 -9.19 4.71
N TRP A 72 9.69 -10.06 5.53
CA TRP A 72 9.04 -11.27 6.05
C TRP A 72 7.80 -10.99 6.89
N ALA A 73 7.77 -9.81 7.51
CA ALA A 73 6.64 -9.39 8.32
C ALA A 73 5.36 -9.19 7.50
N PHE A 74 5.45 -9.00 6.18
CA PHE A 74 4.31 -8.74 5.27
C PHE A 74 4.01 -9.92 4.34
N LYS A 75 4.93 -10.88 4.26
CA LYS A 75 4.92 -12.00 3.35
C LYS A 75 4.30 -13.22 4.02
N ALA A 76 3.48 -13.96 3.28
CA ALA A 76 3.02 -15.28 3.69
C ALA A 76 4.17 -16.29 3.59
N THR A 77 4.34 -17.09 4.63
CA THR A 77 5.31 -18.19 4.71
C THR A 77 4.59 -19.48 5.11
N ILE A 78 5.29 -20.62 5.03
CA ILE A 78 4.70 -21.92 5.40
C ILE A 78 4.16 -21.91 6.84
N GLY A 79 4.89 -21.29 7.78
CA GLY A 79 4.43 -21.14 9.18
C GLY A 79 3.49 -19.96 9.43
N ARG A 80 3.20 -19.13 8.41
CA ARG A 80 2.34 -17.96 8.52
C ARG A 80 1.61 -17.73 7.20
N LEU A 81 0.43 -18.32 7.07
CA LEU A 81 -0.42 -18.19 5.89
C LEU A 81 -1.24 -16.88 5.89
N SER A 82 -0.55 -15.76 6.12
CA SER A 82 -1.13 -14.41 6.00
C SER A 82 -0.15 -13.47 5.31
N ALA A 83 -0.62 -12.80 4.28
CA ALA A 83 0.06 -11.66 3.66
C ALA A 83 -0.69 -10.39 4.04
N ARG A 84 0.03 -9.28 4.22
CA ARG A 84 -0.59 -8.01 4.62
C ARG A 84 -0.01 -6.83 3.87
N LEU A 85 -0.87 -5.85 3.62
CA LEU A 85 -0.48 -4.52 3.17
C LEU A 85 -0.47 -3.56 4.36
N SER A 86 0.43 -2.58 4.33
CA SER A 86 0.54 -1.59 5.39
C SER A 86 0.90 -0.22 4.82
N THR A 87 0.38 0.82 5.45
CA THR A 87 0.59 2.22 5.07
C THR A 87 0.98 3.05 6.30
N PRO A 88 1.82 4.09 6.13
CA PRO A 88 2.06 5.05 7.19
C PRO A 88 0.76 5.77 7.57
N LYS A 89 0.55 5.93 8.89
CA LYS A 89 -0.60 6.67 9.44
C LYS A 89 -0.41 8.19 9.41
N ARG A 90 0.83 8.65 9.29
CA ARG A 90 1.13 10.09 9.33
C ARG A 90 0.61 10.77 8.07
N GLY A 91 0.11 11.99 8.23
CA GLY A 91 -0.23 12.88 7.11
C GLY A 91 0.96 13.06 6.18
N ILE A 92 0.68 13.20 4.88
CA ILE A 92 1.71 13.37 3.86
C ILE A 92 2.08 14.85 3.81
N LEU A 93 3.37 15.18 3.85
CA LEU A 93 3.83 16.57 3.74
C LEU A 93 3.32 17.22 2.45
N LEU A 94 2.83 18.47 2.54
CA LEU A 94 2.32 19.18 1.37
C LEU A 94 3.35 19.34 0.24
N ARG A 95 4.65 19.25 0.54
CA ARG A 95 5.72 19.19 -0.47
C ARG A 95 5.44 18.17 -1.57
N ASN A 96 4.88 17.01 -1.24
CA ASN A 96 4.60 15.94 -2.21
C ASN A 96 3.44 16.25 -3.16
N PHE A 97 2.70 17.32 -2.88
CA PHE A 97 1.55 17.81 -3.65
C PHE A 97 1.82 19.16 -4.31
N VAL A 98 3.03 19.72 -4.17
CA VAL A 98 3.40 20.99 -4.81
C VAL A 98 3.52 20.77 -6.31
N THR A 99 2.96 21.70 -7.09
CA THR A 99 2.92 21.64 -8.56
C THR A 99 3.95 22.55 -9.23
N ASN A 100 4.43 23.58 -8.52
CA ASN A 100 5.52 24.44 -8.98
C ASN A 100 6.89 23.98 -8.42
N ALA A 101 7.97 24.56 -8.95
CA ALA A 101 9.32 24.23 -8.51
C ALA A 101 9.51 24.53 -7.02
N VAL A 102 9.99 23.54 -6.26
CA VAL A 102 10.37 23.71 -4.85
C VAL A 102 11.78 24.33 -4.81
N PRO A 103 11.97 25.46 -4.10
CA PRO A 103 13.26 26.13 -4.04
C PRO A 103 14.32 25.30 -3.29
N PRO A 104 15.62 25.54 -3.54
CA PRO A 104 16.71 24.80 -2.89
C PRO A 104 16.88 25.18 -1.40
N GLY A 105 16.36 26.35 -1.01
CA GLY A 105 16.51 26.91 0.34
C GLY A 105 15.16 27.20 1.02
N PRO A 106 15.17 27.36 2.36
CA PRO A 106 14.02 27.89 3.08
C PRO A 106 13.82 29.38 2.77
N GLY A 107 12.63 29.88 3.06
CA GLY A 107 12.27 31.28 2.86
C GLY A 107 10.98 31.46 2.06
N ARG A 108 10.62 32.72 1.83
CA ARG A 108 9.45 33.07 1.04
C ARG A 108 9.77 32.90 -0.46
N PRO A 109 8.99 32.12 -1.20
CA PRO A 109 9.21 31.98 -2.64
C PRO A 109 8.78 33.25 -3.39
N PRO A 110 9.40 33.54 -4.56
CA PRO A 110 9.02 34.68 -5.40
C PRO A 110 7.63 34.52 -6.01
N VAL A 111 7.17 33.28 -6.18
CA VAL A 111 5.84 32.93 -6.68
C VAL A 111 5.09 32.20 -5.57
N PRO A 112 3.78 32.46 -5.36
CA PRO A 112 2.96 31.71 -4.40
C PRO A 112 3.07 30.19 -4.58
N ILE A 113 3.04 29.46 -3.46
CA ILE A 113 3.13 27.99 -3.49
C ILE A 113 1.82 27.43 -4.04
N ARG A 114 1.90 26.55 -5.05
CA ARG A 114 0.73 25.94 -5.69
C ARG A 114 0.65 24.47 -5.34
N VAL A 115 -0.44 24.04 -4.73
CA VAL A 115 -0.60 22.68 -4.21
C VAL A 115 -1.84 22.04 -4.81
N LYS A 116 -1.70 20.81 -5.29
CA LYS A 116 -2.83 20.01 -5.77
C LYS A 116 -2.87 18.72 -4.99
N VAL A 117 -3.87 18.58 -4.10
CA VAL A 117 -4.01 17.41 -3.21
C VAL A 117 -4.85 16.31 -3.85
N LYS A 118 -6.02 16.63 -4.38
CA LYS A 118 -6.90 15.67 -5.07
C LYS A 118 -6.45 15.50 -6.51
N ALA A 119 -6.48 14.26 -7.03
CA ALA A 119 -6.05 13.99 -8.40
C ALA A 119 -6.91 14.74 -9.44
N ALA A 120 -8.24 14.69 -9.27
CA ALA A 120 -9.21 15.40 -10.11
C ALA A 120 -9.63 16.78 -9.57
N GLY A 121 -8.89 17.36 -8.61
CA GLY A 121 -9.25 18.63 -7.97
C GLY A 121 -8.58 19.87 -8.58
N ALA A 122 -9.01 21.04 -8.10
CA ALA A 122 -8.35 22.30 -8.37
C ALA A 122 -6.97 22.38 -7.70
N THR A 123 -6.12 23.24 -8.27
CA THR A 123 -4.84 23.60 -7.66
C THR A 123 -5.06 24.78 -6.73
N GLU A 124 -4.78 24.59 -5.45
CA GLU A 124 -4.89 25.60 -4.42
C GLU A 124 -3.63 26.45 -4.34
N VAL A 125 -3.79 27.74 -4.04
CA VAL A 125 -2.69 28.71 -3.94
C VAL A 125 -2.49 29.12 -2.49
N LEU A 126 -1.31 28.83 -1.95
CA LEU A 126 -0.88 29.27 -0.62
C LEU A 126 -0.13 30.59 -0.75
N SER A 127 -0.86 31.70 -0.79
CA SER A 127 -0.33 33.07 -0.95
C SER A 127 0.60 33.49 0.21
N SER A 128 0.25 33.11 1.43
CA SER A 128 1.04 33.36 2.65
C SER A 128 1.98 32.20 3.02
N GLY A 129 2.16 31.24 2.12
CA GLY A 129 3.04 30.09 2.33
C GLY A 129 4.52 30.44 2.19
N PHE A 130 5.36 29.81 2.99
CA PHE A 130 6.80 29.88 2.87
C PHE A 130 7.42 28.50 3.06
N TYR A 131 8.67 28.35 2.66
CA TYR A 131 9.39 27.10 2.75
C TYR A 131 10.25 27.04 4.02
N ILE A 132 10.20 25.93 4.72
CA ILE A 132 11.08 25.62 5.85
C ILE A 132 11.89 24.37 5.57
N ARG A 133 13.00 24.21 6.28
CA ARG A 133 13.83 23.01 6.26
C ARG A 133 13.45 22.13 7.45
N THR A 134 12.99 20.91 7.19
CA THR A 134 12.67 19.97 8.26
C THR A 134 13.95 19.47 8.93
N LYS A 135 13.99 19.42 10.26
CA LYS A 135 15.17 18.96 11.01
C LYS A 135 15.57 17.51 10.70
N THR A 136 14.59 16.62 10.56
CA THR A 136 14.84 15.17 10.45
C THR A 136 15.28 14.72 9.06
N SER A 137 14.62 15.16 8.00
CA SER A 137 14.91 14.71 6.63
C SER A 137 15.67 15.74 5.79
N ASN A 138 16.04 16.88 6.38
CA ASN A 138 16.65 18.02 5.70
C ASN A 138 15.85 18.52 4.47
N ALA A 139 14.56 18.14 4.40
CA ALA A 139 13.69 18.42 3.27
C ALA A 139 13.12 19.84 3.37
N ILE A 140 13.10 20.56 2.25
CA ILE A 140 12.34 21.80 2.10
C ILE A 140 10.85 21.47 1.99
N THR A 141 10.01 22.05 2.84
CA THR A 141 8.55 21.82 2.86
C THR A 141 7.78 23.13 3.05
N PRO A 142 6.59 23.28 2.44
CA PRO A 142 5.71 24.41 2.72
C PRO A 142 5.24 24.44 4.18
N ALA A 143 5.16 25.63 4.75
CA ALA A 143 4.57 25.96 6.04
C ALA A 143 3.82 27.30 5.95
N VAL A 144 2.94 27.55 6.90
CA VAL A 144 2.19 28.80 7.02
C VAL A 144 2.29 29.32 8.45
N SER A 145 2.36 30.65 8.61
CA SER A 145 2.40 31.29 9.93
C SER A 145 1.13 30.97 10.71
N ASN A 146 1.28 30.71 12.01
CA ASN A 146 0.16 30.40 12.89
C ASN A 146 -0.84 31.56 12.99
N ASP A 147 -0.37 32.81 12.92
CA ASP A 147 -1.24 33.99 12.98
C ASP A 147 -2.17 34.06 11.76
N VAL A 148 -1.63 33.72 10.58
CA VAL A 148 -2.42 33.64 9.34
C VAL A 148 -3.43 32.50 9.41
N LEU A 149 -3.04 31.35 9.95
CA LEU A 149 -3.99 30.22 10.08
C LEU A 149 -5.10 30.54 11.09
N ARG A 150 -4.79 31.25 12.18
CA ARG A 150 -5.77 31.72 13.16
C ARG A 150 -6.73 32.74 12.56
N SER A 151 -6.23 33.70 11.78
CA SER A 151 -7.08 34.71 11.12
C SER A 151 -8.01 34.10 10.07
N LEU A 152 -7.59 33.01 9.42
CA LEU A 152 -8.42 32.20 8.53
C LEU A 152 -9.42 31.28 9.27
N GLY A 153 -9.52 31.39 10.60
CA GLY A 153 -10.49 30.65 11.40
C GLY A 153 -10.12 29.18 11.63
N MET A 154 -8.85 28.79 11.45
CA MET A 154 -8.43 27.41 11.68
C MET A 154 -8.52 27.06 13.17
N LYS A 155 -9.46 26.18 13.52
CA LYS A 155 -9.71 25.72 14.91
C LYS A 155 -8.89 24.48 15.32
N GLN A 156 -8.15 23.89 14.37
CA GLN A 156 -7.33 22.71 14.64
C GLN A 156 -6.07 23.03 15.44
N LYS A 157 -5.49 22.00 16.05
CA LYS A 157 -4.24 22.09 16.79
C LYS A 157 -3.10 22.49 15.85
N LEU A 158 -2.69 23.75 15.93
CA LEU A 158 -1.49 24.28 15.29
C LEU A 158 -0.23 23.70 15.94
N ASP A 159 0.86 23.67 15.19
CA ASP A 159 2.17 23.33 15.77
C ASP A 159 2.53 24.37 16.85
N SER A 160 3.27 23.96 17.88
CA SER A 160 3.60 24.83 19.02
C SER A 160 4.55 25.99 18.70
N GLY A 161 5.08 26.05 17.47
CA GLY A 161 5.98 27.11 17.00
C GLY A 161 5.28 28.33 16.42
N PRO A 162 6.02 29.23 15.74
CA PRO A 162 5.43 30.39 15.05
C PRO A 162 4.73 30.03 13.73
N TYR A 163 4.86 28.79 13.27
CA TYR A 163 4.28 28.30 12.02
C TYR A 163 3.85 26.85 12.15
N THR A 164 2.95 26.43 11.27
CA THR A 164 2.49 25.05 11.15
C THR A 164 2.89 24.46 9.80
N VAL A 165 3.44 23.24 9.83
CA VAL A 165 3.71 22.47 8.61
C VAL A 165 2.41 21.85 8.13
N LEU A 166 1.98 22.21 6.94
CA LEU A 166 0.76 21.69 6.37
C LEU A 166 0.96 20.28 5.82
N HIS A 167 -0.04 19.44 6.04
CA HIS A 167 -0.08 18.06 5.58
C HIS A 167 -1.36 17.81 4.78
N GLY A 168 -1.26 16.98 3.74
CA GLY A 168 -2.39 16.38 3.07
C GLY A 168 -2.89 15.14 3.82
N PRO A 169 -3.91 14.44 3.27
CA PRO A 169 -4.41 13.20 3.85
C PRO A 169 -3.28 12.18 4.00
N SER A 170 -3.34 11.37 5.05
CA SER A 170 -2.40 10.27 5.23
C SER A 170 -2.68 9.16 4.20
N LEU A 171 -1.64 8.43 3.81
CA LEU A 171 -1.81 7.29 2.90
C LEU A 171 -2.76 6.23 3.51
N SER A 172 -2.76 6.09 4.83
CA SER A 172 -3.68 5.18 5.54
C SER A 172 -5.14 5.61 5.46
N GLN A 173 -5.44 6.91 5.43
CA GLN A 173 -6.83 7.39 5.27
C GLN A 173 -7.31 7.02 3.86
N VAL A 174 -6.59 7.47 2.83
CA VAL A 174 -6.93 7.18 1.43
C VAL A 174 -7.00 5.67 1.16
N PHE A 175 -6.08 4.89 1.73
CA PHE A 175 -6.11 3.43 1.60
C PHE A 175 -7.34 2.81 2.28
N THR A 176 -7.81 3.37 3.40
CA THR A 176 -9.01 2.87 4.07
C THR A 176 -10.26 3.08 3.22
N ASP A 177 -10.29 4.16 2.45
CA ASP A 177 -11.42 4.48 1.58
C ASP A 177 -11.50 3.56 0.36
N VAL A 178 -10.37 2.98 -0.11
CA VAL A 178 -10.32 2.12 -1.31
C VAL A 178 -10.20 0.62 -1.00
N LYS A 179 -9.92 0.23 0.25
CA LYS A 179 -9.58 -1.16 0.58
C LYS A 179 -10.74 -2.12 0.31
N ASP A 180 -11.98 -1.67 0.51
CA ASP A 180 -13.16 -2.53 0.44
C ASP A 180 -13.44 -2.86 -1.03
N ASP A 181 -13.44 -1.87 -1.93
CA ASP A 181 -13.52 -2.06 -3.38
C ASP A 181 -12.44 -3.00 -3.94
N ILE A 182 -11.24 -2.97 -3.37
CA ILE A 182 -10.15 -3.86 -3.79
C ILE A 182 -10.42 -5.28 -3.29
N SER A 183 -10.98 -5.44 -2.09
CA SER A 183 -11.19 -6.72 -1.44
C SER A 183 -12.17 -7.61 -2.21
N ASP A 184 -13.21 -7.03 -2.80
CA ASP A 184 -14.26 -7.74 -3.55
C ASP A 184 -13.70 -8.62 -4.68
N GLY A 185 -12.63 -8.19 -5.34
CA GLY A 185 -11.97 -8.96 -6.40
C GLY A 185 -10.87 -9.91 -5.93
N MET A 186 -10.43 -9.85 -4.67
CA MET A 186 -9.25 -10.59 -4.22
C MET A 186 -9.54 -12.06 -3.90
N SER A 187 -10.76 -12.42 -3.51
CA SER A 187 -11.11 -13.82 -3.20
C SER A 187 -11.06 -14.70 -4.45
N ALA A 188 -11.67 -14.26 -5.55
CA ALA A 188 -11.60 -14.96 -6.82
C ALA A 188 -10.16 -15.06 -7.35
N LEU A 189 -9.39 -13.98 -7.20
CA LEU A 189 -7.98 -13.95 -7.58
C LEU A 189 -7.13 -14.91 -6.75
N LEU A 190 -7.42 -15.04 -5.44
CA LEU A 190 -6.73 -15.99 -4.57
C LEU A 190 -7.02 -17.42 -4.97
N ALA A 191 -8.27 -17.76 -5.25
CA ALA A 191 -8.65 -19.09 -5.73
C ALA A 191 -7.93 -19.45 -7.04
N ALA A 192 -7.91 -18.55 -8.02
CA ALA A 192 -7.19 -18.76 -9.27
C ALA A 192 -5.68 -18.93 -9.07
N ASN A 193 -5.07 -18.11 -8.20
CA ASN A 193 -3.64 -18.23 -7.88
C ASN A 193 -3.35 -19.55 -7.13
N LEU A 194 -4.25 -20.02 -6.28
CA LEU A 194 -4.09 -21.27 -5.54
C LEU A 194 -4.12 -22.47 -6.46
N GLN A 195 -5.08 -22.53 -7.38
CA GLN A 195 -5.16 -23.58 -8.39
C GLN A 195 -3.90 -23.62 -9.24
N HIS A 196 -3.45 -22.46 -9.74
CA HIS A 196 -2.22 -22.39 -10.54
C HIS A 196 -0.97 -22.84 -9.77
N GLU A 197 -0.85 -22.51 -8.47
CA GLU A 197 0.29 -22.97 -7.65
C GLU A 197 0.21 -24.47 -7.34
N MET A 198 -0.99 -25.02 -7.17
CA MET A 198 -1.21 -26.45 -7.03
C MET A 198 -0.79 -27.20 -8.29
N GLU A 199 -1.27 -26.79 -9.46
CA GLU A 199 -0.90 -27.38 -10.77
C GLU A 199 0.62 -27.29 -11.00
N TRP A 200 1.23 -26.15 -10.69
CA TRP A 200 2.69 -26.00 -10.78
C TRP A 200 3.44 -26.96 -9.86
N LEU A 201 2.96 -27.17 -8.63
CA LEU A 201 3.58 -28.10 -7.69
C LEU A 201 3.42 -29.55 -8.14
N LEU A 202 2.26 -29.94 -8.65
CA LEU A 202 2.00 -31.27 -9.19
C LEU A 202 2.88 -31.56 -10.41
N ASN A 203 3.02 -30.60 -11.33
CA ASN A 203 3.91 -30.75 -12.48
C ASN A 203 5.38 -30.85 -12.05
N LYS A 204 5.79 -30.09 -11.04
CA LYS A 204 7.17 -30.09 -10.54
C LYS A 204 7.52 -31.33 -9.70
N TYR A 205 6.55 -31.84 -8.95
CA TYR A 205 6.66 -32.99 -8.07
C TYR A 205 5.49 -33.92 -8.39
N PRO A 206 5.58 -34.66 -9.51
CA PRO A 206 4.52 -35.58 -9.89
C PRO A 206 4.28 -36.58 -8.76
N PRO A 207 3.03 -37.03 -8.56
CA PRO A 207 2.76 -38.11 -7.63
C PRO A 207 3.66 -39.30 -7.99
N PRO A 208 4.12 -40.08 -6.98
CA PRO A 208 4.77 -41.35 -7.27
C PRO A 208 3.88 -42.11 -8.24
N GLY A 209 4.47 -42.64 -9.31
CA GLY A 209 3.73 -43.48 -10.23
C GLY A 209 3.04 -44.58 -9.43
N ASP A 210 1.84 -44.94 -9.84
CA ASP A 210 1.40 -46.31 -9.60
C ASP A 210 2.35 -47.16 -10.46
N ASP A 211 3.54 -47.40 -9.92
CA ASP A 211 4.50 -48.33 -10.48
C ASP A 211 3.72 -49.63 -10.45
N GLY A 212 3.23 -50.07 -11.61
CA GLY A 212 2.41 -51.26 -11.79
C GLY A 212 3.13 -52.55 -11.43
N ALA A 213 3.65 -52.64 -10.21
CA ALA A 213 4.11 -53.83 -9.53
C ALA A 213 2.90 -54.52 -8.88
N SER A 214 1.88 -54.77 -9.70
CA SER A 214 0.94 -55.86 -9.53
C SER A 214 1.01 -56.76 -10.78
N GLU A 215 2.23 -57.07 -11.21
CA GLU A 215 2.49 -58.25 -12.04
C GLU A 215 3.27 -59.27 -11.20
N GLY A 216 2.67 -60.44 -10.98
CA GLY A 216 3.32 -61.63 -10.41
C GLY A 216 2.56 -62.27 -9.25
#